data_AF-A0A450SEM2-F1
#
_entry.id   AF-A0A450SEM2-F1
#
_cell.length_a   1.000
_cell.length_b   1.000
_cell.length_c   1.000
_cell.angle_alpha   90.00
_cell.angle_beta   90.00
_cell.angle_gamma   90.00
#
_symmetry.space_group_name_H-M   'P 1'
#
loop_
_entity.id
_entity.type
_entity.pdbx_description
1 polymer ?
#
loop_
_entity_poly.entity_id
_entity_poly.type
_entity_poly.pdbx_seq_one_letter_code
_entity_poly.pdbx_strand_id
1 'polypeptide(L)'
;MQLFHSPSTAEETEGGNDKLRPKGNNHAIWFVIVISMAILAVWWCMSICRDSPPLPEPRLVVETEIAEASIYIDGKKVQSPGIVHTLGEHTIRVENQGYKPFEARIVLAVGEQRTVHVFYPDETRPPAKLVVHANIPKSTVRIDGKEAGVAGPDGHPYIRLAGKHIVRVEKQGYEPFEADITLIANEQKTIHVDLIPKPAQLAVQANVTDAMVSIDEKEVGPPNSARLHTLSAGEHIVRMESPDQKTLETPITLVAGERHTLHAMLSSASDCPAPPDCPVQMPPPPLHHAPLPPLHTAHTKKQEADPRKSRTTPVPDKKPTGRTNLPSPLSVVFEIPDQTFRDLLKDGSKGPLMRIIPKGEFRMGSPENEPGRASSETPRHRVHISKKFALSVTEVTFEDYDRFARVTNRRLPADLGWGRGKQPVINITWQDANGYADWLSDQTGRQYRLPTEAEWEYAARAGNSSRYFWGDEENPCAYANGYDKSGHGSHNYPWPHLSCDDEWENTAPVMGRRLANKFGLFDMSGNVWEWTKDCWHANYRGAPTDGSAWEKDNHGNCFRRVIRGGSWHDGARHLRSANRLWSLEDKSTNDIGFRVARNIDPRGQDS
;
A
#
# COMPACT_ATOMS: atom_id res chain seq x y z
N MET A 1 -60.44 -41.21 10.17
CA MET A 1 -61.53 -40.39 10.74
C MET A 1 -62.28 -39.79 9.56
N GLN A 2 -63.36 -40.47 9.15
CA GLN A 2 -64.77 -40.02 9.21
C GLN A 2 -65.09 -38.89 8.20
N LEU A 3 -66.14 -38.88 7.38
CA LEU A 3 -67.29 -39.77 7.13
C LEU A 3 -68.12 -39.17 5.94
N PHE A 4 -68.77 -40.04 5.16
CA PHE A 4 -70.08 -39.89 4.47
C PHE A 4 -70.28 -38.84 3.34
N HIS A 5 -71.04 -39.07 2.25
CA HIS A 5 -72.12 -40.02 1.93
C HIS A 5 -72.22 -40.28 0.40
N SER A 6 -72.63 -41.51 0.03
CA SER A 6 -73.38 -41.82 -1.20
C SER A 6 -74.90 -41.71 -0.92
N PRO A 7 -75.77 -41.67 -1.95
CA PRO A 7 -76.44 -42.90 -2.42
C PRO A 7 -76.48 -42.98 -3.96
N SER A 8 -76.20 -44.14 -4.55
CA SER A 8 -77.05 -45.35 -4.70
C SER A 8 -77.87 -45.32 -5.99
N THR A 9 -77.48 -46.23 -6.84
CA THR A 9 -78.03 -46.70 -8.11
C THR A 9 -79.38 -47.41 -7.94
N ALA A 10 -80.17 -47.40 -9.01
CA ALA A 10 -81.28 -48.33 -9.24
C ALA A 10 -81.00 -49.14 -10.53
N GLU A 11 -80.95 -50.46 -10.37
CA GLU A 11 -81.22 -51.52 -11.37
C GLU A 11 -82.71 -51.44 -11.80
N GLU A 12 -83.22 -51.96 -12.93
CA GLU A 12 -82.97 -53.23 -13.61
C GLU A 12 -83.78 -53.30 -14.95
N THR A 13 -83.22 -54.01 -15.95
CA THR A 13 -83.83 -54.93 -16.97
C THR A 13 -84.78 -54.54 -18.13
N GLU A 14 -84.47 -55.24 -19.25
CA GLU A 14 -85.28 -55.65 -20.44
C GLU A 14 -85.69 -54.56 -21.46
N GLY A 15 -85.56 -54.67 -22.78
CA GLY A 15 -85.26 -55.78 -23.70
C GLY A 15 -86.12 -55.58 -24.97
N GLY A 16 -85.52 -55.25 -26.12
CA GLY A 16 -86.28 -55.11 -27.39
C GLY A 16 -85.51 -54.49 -28.57
N ASN A 17 -85.14 -55.34 -29.54
CA ASN A 17 -84.85 -55.13 -30.98
C ASN A 17 -85.20 -53.74 -31.58
N ASP A 18 -84.55 -53.13 -32.58
CA ASP A 18 -83.77 -53.63 -33.72
C ASP A 18 -83.01 -52.45 -34.38
N LYS A 19 -81.90 -52.76 -35.08
CA LYS A 19 -81.17 -52.03 -36.14
C LYS A 19 -81.37 -50.50 -36.35
N LEU A 20 -80.26 -49.76 -36.21
CA LEU A 20 -79.53 -49.13 -37.35
C LEU A 20 -78.22 -48.49 -36.85
N ARG A 21 -77.08 -49.07 -37.21
CA ARG A 21 -75.76 -48.41 -37.12
C ARG A 21 -75.64 -47.35 -38.22
N PRO A 22 -74.86 -46.30 -37.95
CA PRO A 22 -73.79 -45.94 -38.86
C PRO A 22 -72.44 -46.14 -38.17
N LYS A 23 -71.62 -47.03 -38.75
CA LYS A 23 -70.18 -47.05 -38.56
C LYS A 23 -69.63 -45.74 -39.16
N GLY A 24 -68.91 -44.94 -38.37
CA GLY A 24 -68.29 -43.71 -38.86
C GLY A 24 -67.14 -43.22 -37.98
N ASN A 25 -65.94 -43.70 -38.27
CA ASN A 25 -64.66 -42.97 -38.23
C ASN A 25 -64.19 -42.16 -37.00
N ASN A 26 -64.64 -42.43 -35.78
CA ASN A 26 -64.13 -41.70 -34.61
C ASN A 26 -62.64 -41.92 -34.28
N HIS A 27 -62.06 -43.08 -34.64
CA HIS A 27 -60.63 -43.33 -34.39
C HIS A 27 -59.70 -42.55 -35.33
N ALA A 28 -60.07 -42.39 -36.60
CA ALA A 28 -59.26 -41.61 -37.55
C ALA A 28 -59.26 -40.12 -37.18
N ILE A 29 -60.39 -39.59 -36.71
CA ILE A 29 -60.51 -38.20 -36.28
C ILE A 29 -59.68 -37.95 -35.01
N TRP A 30 -59.72 -38.86 -34.03
CA TRP A 30 -58.87 -38.77 -32.84
C TRP A 30 -57.38 -38.88 -33.18
N PHE A 31 -56.99 -39.76 -34.09
CA PHE A 31 -55.60 -39.90 -34.52
C PHE A 31 -55.08 -38.64 -35.23
N VAL A 32 -55.91 -38.05 -36.11
CA VAL A 32 -55.59 -36.79 -36.78
C VAL A 32 -55.50 -35.64 -35.78
N ILE A 33 -56.41 -35.55 -34.81
CA ILE A 33 -56.37 -34.49 -33.78
C ILE A 33 -55.11 -34.62 -32.91
N VAL A 34 -54.74 -35.82 -32.49
CA VAL A 34 -53.53 -36.04 -31.66
C VAL A 34 -52.26 -35.75 -32.45
N ILE A 35 -52.18 -36.16 -33.72
CA ILE A 35 -51.05 -35.84 -34.59
C ILE A 35 -51.00 -34.34 -34.88
N SER A 36 -52.13 -33.69 -35.16
CA SER A 36 -52.19 -32.25 -35.38
C SER A 36 -51.81 -31.46 -34.12
N MET A 37 -52.21 -31.90 -32.93
CA MET A 37 -51.77 -31.29 -31.67
C MET A 37 -50.28 -31.53 -31.41
N ALA A 38 -49.74 -32.71 -31.75
CA ALA A 38 -48.31 -32.99 -31.63
C ALA A 38 -47.49 -32.15 -32.62
N ILE A 39 -47.95 -32.01 -33.87
CA ILE A 39 -47.33 -31.14 -34.88
C ILE A 39 -47.42 -29.68 -34.46
N LEU A 40 -48.57 -29.23 -33.93
CA LEU A 40 -48.71 -27.88 -33.39
C LEU A 40 -47.83 -27.66 -32.17
N ALA A 41 -47.66 -28.65 -31.29
CA ALA A 41 -46.76 -28.56 -30.15
C ALA A 41 -45.29 -28.52 -30.58
N VAL A 42 -44.90 -29.32 -31.59
CA VAL A 42 -43.54 -29.28 -32.17
C VAL A 42 -43.32 -27.96 -32.92
N TRP A 43 -44.30 -27.47 -33.67
CA TRP A 43 -44.22 -26.20 -34.39
C TRP A 43 -44.22 -25.02 -33.42
N TRP A 44 -44.99 -25.08 -32.33
CA TRP A 44 -44.98 -24.10 -31.24
C TRP A 44 -43.67 -24.13 -30.47
N CYS A 45 -43.11 -25.30 -30.18
CA CYS A 45 -41.80 -25.45 -29.56
C CYS A 45 -40.67 -24.97 -30.49
N MET A 46 -40.75 -25.26 -31.80
CA MET A 46 -39.82 -24.74 -32.80
C MET A 46 -39.98 -23.23 -33.00
N SER A 47 -41.18 -22.66 -32.94
CA SER A 47 -41.41 -21.21 -32.98
C SER A 47 -40.91 -20.51 -31.71
N ILE A 48 -41.12 -21.09 -30.52
CA ILE A 48 -40.55 -20.59 -29.26
C ILE A 48 -39.02 -20.64 -29.30
N CYS A 49 -38.42 -21.68 -29.88
CA CYS A 49 -36.97 -21.77 -30.07
C CYS A 49 -36.45 -20.83 -31.19
N ARG A 50 -37.26 -20.52 -32.22
CA ARG A 50 -36.89 -19.64 -33.33
C ARG A 50 -36.95 -18.15 -32.95
N ASP A 51 -37.78 -17.81 -31.97
CA ASP A 51 -37.92 -16.45 -31.42
C ASP A 51 -37.26 -16.29 -30.03
N SER A 52 -36.53 -17.30 -29.56
CA SER A 52 -35.70 -17.16 -28.36
C SER A 52 -34.55 -16.18 -28.64
N PRO A 53 -34.37 -15.10 -27.86
CA PRO A 53 -33.22 -14.23 -28.02
C PRO A 53 -31.94 -15.07 -27.91
N PRO A 54 -30.89 -14.78 -28.71
CA PRO A 54 -29.64 -15.52 -28.63
C PRO A 54 -29.15 -15.51 -27.18
N LEU A 55 -28.73 -16.68 -26.69
CA LEU A 55 -28.15 -16.78 -25.35
C LEU A 55 -27.03 -15.75 -25.26
N PRO A 56 -27.00 -14.93 -24.19
CA PRO A 56 -25.97 -13.92 -24.04
C PRO A 56 -24.59 -14.58 -24.15
N GLU A 57 -23.73 -14.03 -25.00
CA GLU A 57 -22.39 -14.58 -25.21
C GLU A 57 -21.56 -14.38 -23.95
N PRO A 58 -20.84 -15.42 -23.48
CA PRO A 58 -19.86 -15.23 -22.42
C PRO A 58 -18.73 -14.32 -22.91
N ARG A 59 -18.12 -13.56 -21.99
CA ARG A 59 -17.03 -12.66 -22.33
C ARG A 59 -16.01 -12.60 -21.21
N LEU A 60 -14.78 -13.06 -21.47
CA LEU A 60 -13.61 -12.75 -20.66
C LEU A 60 -12.91 -11.53 -21.26
N VAL A 61 -12.60 -10.54 -20.44
CA VAL A 61 -11.66 -9.48 -20.75
C VAL A 61 -10.51 -9.59 -19.77
N VAL A 62 -9.27 -9.65 -20.23
CA VAL A 62 -8.07 -9.60 -19.40
C VAL A 62 -7.30 -8.37 -19.79
N GLU A 63 -7.09 -7.46 -18.85
CA GLU A 63 -6.39 -6.22 -19.13
C GLU A 63 -5.43 -5.87 -18.00
N THR A 64 -4.38 -5.16 -18.36
CA THR A 64 -3.35 -4.70 -17.43
C THR A 64 -2.96 -3.27 -17.79
N GLU A 65 -2.61 -2.50 -16.77
CA GLU A 65 -2.13 -1.12 -16.94
C GLU A 65 -0.65 -1.03 -17.30
N ILE A 66 0.06 -2.16 -17.28
CA ILE A 66 1.45 -2.24 -17.70
C ILE A 66 1.53 -2.48 -19.21
N ALA A 67 1.94 -1.46 -19.96
CA ALA A 67 2.01 -1.51 -21.42
C ALA A 67 2.92 -2.64 -21.95
N GLU A 68 3.99 -2.95 -21.22
CA GLU A 68 4.98 -3.98 -21.58
C GLU A 68 4.64 -5.40 -21.09
N ALA A 69 3.55 -5.58 -20.33
CA ALA A 69 3.19 -6.89 -19.80
C ALA A 69 2.69 -7.83 -20.91
N SER A 70 3.13 -9.09 -20.87
CA SER A 70 2.66 -10.13 -21.77
C SER A 70 1.47 -10.85 -21.16
N ILE A 71 0.30 -10.77 -21.80
CA ILE A 71 -0.91 -11.50 -21.40
C ILE A 71 -0.99 -12.81 -22.19
N TYR A 72 -1.34 -13.89 -21.52
CA TYR A 72 -1.60 -15.22 -22.07
C TYR A 72 -2.98 -15.68 -21.60
N ILE A 73 -3.82 -16.13 -22.52
CA ILE A 73 -5.10 -16.79 -22.21
C ILE A 73 -5.07 -18.18 -22.87
N ASP A 74 -5.25 -19.24 -22.09
CA ASP A 74 -5.12 -20.63 -22.51
C ASP A 74 -3.79 -20.93 -23.20
N GLY A 75 -2.72 -20.35 -22.65
CA GLY A 75 -1.36 -20.45 -23.18
C GLY A 75 -1.10 -19.61 -24.43
N LYS A 76 -2.10 -18.95 -25.01
CA LYS A 76 -1.95 -18.10 -26.20
C LYS A 76 -1.69 -16.66 -25.80
N LYS A 77 -0.59 -16.08 -26.29
CA LYS A 77 -0.26 -14.66 -26.07
C LYS A 77 -1.27 -13.74 -26.76
N VAL A 78 -1.77 -12.74 -26.03
CA VAL A 78 -2.75 -11.73 -26.48
C VAL A 78 -2.27 -10.32 -26.10
N GLN A 79 -2.80 -9.30 -26.78
CA GLN A 79 -2.58 -7.89 -26.41
C GLN A 79 -3.56 -7.47 -25.30
N SER A 80 -3.25 -6.40 -24.56
CA SER A 80 -4.17 -5.79 -23.60
C SER A 80 -5.13 -4.82 -24.34
N PRO A 81 -6.45 -4.95 -24.25
CA PRO A 81 -7.19 -6.01 -23.55
C PRO A 81 -7.25 -7.32 -24.36
N GLY A 82 -7.03 -8.45 -23.69
CA GLY A 82 -7.20 -9.79 -24.25
C GLY A 82 -8.64 -10.24 -24.08
N ILE A 83 -9.31 -10.67 -25.15
CA ILE A 83 -10.75 -10.99 -25.12
C ILE A 83 -10.99 -12.43 -25.55
N VAL A 84 -11.83 -13.14 -24.80
CA VAL A 84 -12.29 -14.51 -25.12
C VAL A 84 -13.81 -14.60 -24.97
N HIS A 85 -14.47 -15.30 -25.91
CA HIS A 85 -15.93 -15.43 -25.99
C HIS A 85 -16.42 -16.88 -25.81
N THR A 86 -15.57 -17.76 -25.27
CA THR A 86 -15.89 -19.19 -25.12
C THR A 86 -16.34 -19.50 -23.70
N LEU A 87 -17.18 -20.53 -23.57
CA LEU A 87 -17.61 -21.09 -22.30
C LEU A 87 -16.54 -22.02 -21.71
N GLY A 88 -16.55 -22.17 -20.39
CA GLY A 88 -15.71 -23.15 -19.70
C GLY A 88 -14.54 -22.54 -18.94
N GLU A 89 -13.58 -23.38 -18.58
CA GLU A 89 -12.38 -22.98 -17.83
C GLU A 89 -11.36 -22.32 -18.75
N HIS A 90 -10.91 -21.13 -18.35
CA HIS A 90 -9.87 -20.34 -18.99
C HIS A 90 -8.71 -20.13 -18.02
N THR A 91 -7.51 -20.40 -18.50
CA THR A 91 -6.27 -20.08 -17.76
C THR A 91 -5.77 -18.73 -18.20
N ILE A 92 -5.49 -17.84 -17.26
CA ILE A 92 -4.89 -16.53 -17.54
C ILE A 92 -3.49 -16.57 -16.97
N ARG A 93 -2.50 -16.10 -17.74
CA ARG A 93 -1.18 -15.79 -17.23
C ARG A 93 -0.76 -14.41 -17.70
N VAL A 94 -0.38 -13.51 -16.81
CA VAL A 94 0.23 -12.24 -17.20
C VAL A 94 1.66 -12.25 -16.68
N GLU A 95 2.58 -11.71 -17.47
CA GLU A 95 4.00 -11.64 -17.13
C GLU A 95 4.51 -10.22 -17.33
N ASN A 96 5.32 -9.73 -16.40
CA ASN A 96 6.09 -8.50 -16.58
C ASN A 96 7.50 -8.66 -15.99
N GLN A 97 8.49 -8.01 -16.60
CA GLN A 97 9.88 -8.09 -16.14
C GLN A 97 10.02 -7.58 -14.69
N GLY A 98 10.62 -8.39 -13.83
CA GLY A 98 10.85 -8.06 -12.41
C GLY A 98 9.66 -8.33 -11.49
N TYR A 99 8.52 -8.82 -12.00
CA TYR A 99 7.36 -9.20 -11.21
C TYR A 99 7.13 -10.70 -11.24
N LYS A 100 6.53 -11.26 -10.17
CA LYS A 100 6.06 -12.65 -10.22
C LYS A 100 4.91 -12.75 -11.23
N PRO A 101 4.89 -13.77 -12.10
CA PRO A 101 3.79 -13.95 -13.04
C PRO A 101 2.45 -14.00 -12.33
N PHE A 102 1.47 -13.33 -12.91
CA PHE A 102 0.08 -13.51 -12.55
C PHE A 102 -0.48 -14.75 -13.20
N GLU A 103 -1.16 -15.60 -12.43
CA GLU A 103 -1.85 -16.78 -12.94
C GLU A 103 -3.25 -16.87 -12.33
N ALA A 104 -4.25 -17.14 -13.17
CA ALA A 104 -5.63 -17.32 -12.78
C ALA A 104 -6.27 -18.50 -13.49
N ARG A 105 -7.31 -19.05 -12.88
CA ARG A 105 -8.28 -19.92 -13.54
C ARG A 105 -9.65 -19.30 -13.40
N ILE A 106 -10.32 -19.09 -14.51
CA ILE A 106 -11.64 -18.45 -14.59
C ILE A 106 -12.59 -19.43 -15.27
N VAL A 107 -13.71 -19.75 -14.64
CA VAL A 107 -14.78 -20.53 -15.26
C VAL A 107 -15.85 -19.57 -15.75
N LEU A 108 -16.15 -19.58 -17.04
CA LEU A 108 -17.17 -18.74 -17.68
C LEU A 108 -18.45 -19.54 -17.97
N ALA A 109 -19.55 -19.15 -17.32
CA ALA A 109 -20.88 -19.68 -17.57
C ALA A 109 -21.60 -18.95 -18.72
N VAL A 110 -22.73 -19.50 -19.16
CA VAL A 110 -23.57 -18.91 -20.23
C VAL A 110 -24.03 -17.51 -19.82
N GLY A 111 -23.77 -16.52 -20.67
CA GLY A 111 -24.12 -15.12 -20.43
C GLY A 111 -23.23 -14.38 -19.44
N GLU A 112 -22.22 -15.03 -18.88
CA GLU A 112 -21.34 -14.43 -17.89
C GLU A 112 -20.28 -13.57 -18.57
N GLN A 113 -20.13 -12.33 -18.09
CA GLN A 113 -19.07 -11.43 -18.53
C GLN A 113 -18.15 -11.15 -17.35
N ARG A 114 -16.85 -11.40 -17.51
CA ARG A 114 -15.80 -11.22 -16.51
C ARG A 114 -14.69 -10.37 -17.07
N THR A 115 -14.25 -9.39 -16.29
CA THR A 115 -13.05 -8.60 -16.57
C THR A 115 -12.03 -8.88 -15.47
N VAL A 116 -10.83 -9.29 -15.86
CA VAL A 116 -9.70 -9.51 -14.97
C VAL A 116 -8.71 -8.39 -15.21
N HIS A 117 -8.74 -7.39 -14.33
CA HIS A 117 -7.72 -6.36 -14.28
C HIS A 117 -6.51 -6.88 -13.50
N VAL A 118 -5.40 -7.12 -14.21
CA VAL A 118 -4.14 -7.49 -13.60
C VAL A 118 -3.32 -6.23 -13.33
N PHE A 119 -3.26 -5.88 -12.05
CA PHE A 119 -2.38 -4.85 -11.53
C PHE A 119 -1.10 -5.51 -10.99
N TYR A 120 0.04 -4.88 -11.25
CA TYR A 120 1.30 -5.22 -10.59
C TYR A 120 1.64 -4.07 -9.65
N PRO A 121 1.22 -4.14 -8.37
CA PRO A 121 1.70 -3.23 -7.36
C PRO A 121 3.22 -3.26 -7.36
N ASP A 122 3.87 -2.12 -7.18
CA ASP A 122 5.32 -2.06 -6.97
C ASP A 122 5.78 -2.96 -5.80
N GLU A 123 4.87 -3.32 -4.89
CA GLU A 123 5.05 -4.26 -3.78
C GLU A 123 5.09 -5.75 -4.17
N THR A 124 4.65 -6.08 -5.40
CA THR A 124 4.75 -7.44 -5.97
C THR A 124 6.08 -7.66 -6.68
N ARG A 125 6.85 -6.58 -6.87
CA ARG A 125 8.28 -6.67 -7.19
C ARG A 125 8.99 -7.18 -5.94
N PRO A 126 9.65 -8.34 -6.01
CA PRO A 126 10.45 -8.81 -4.89
C PRO A 126 11.50 -7.76 -4.49
N PRO A 127 11.79 -7.60 -3.19
CA PRO A 127 12.74 -6.59 -2.74
C PRO A 127 14.13 -6.85 -3.34
N ALA A 128 14.89 -5.78 -3.53
CA ALA A 128 16.29 -5.85 -3.93
C ALA A 128 17.18 -5.50 -2.72
N LYS A 129 18.36 -6.11 -2.63
CA LYS A 129 19.32 -5.81 -1.56
C LYS A 129 20.44 -4.94 -2.13
N LEU A 130 20.63 -3.75 -1.56
CA LEU A 130 21.83 -2.94 -1.83
C LEU A 130 22.80 -3.06 -0.67
N VAL A 131 24.06 -3.34 -0.98
CA VAL A 131 25.18 -3.27 -0.04
C VAL A 131 26.10 -2.15 -0.49
N VAL A 132 26.37 -1.21 0.42
CA VAL A 132 27.25 -0.07 0.17
C VAL A 132 28.49 -0.22 1.06
N HIS A 133 29.63 -0.48 0.44
CA HIS A 133 30.93 -0.42 1.11
C HIS A 133 31.52 0.97 0.87
N ALA A 134 31.81 1.69 1.95
CA ALA A 134 32.53 2.96 1.87
C ALA A 134 33.91 2.80 2.50
N ASN A 135 34.93 3.43 1.90
CA ASN A 135 36.27 3.54 2.48
C ASN A 135 36.26 4.23 3.87
N ILE A 136 35.29 5.10 4.11
CA ILE A 136 35.10 5.79 5.40
C ILE A 136 33.98 5.13 6.22
N PRO A 137 34.27 4.62 7.43
CA PRO A 137 33.28 3.94 8.25
C PRO A 137 32.21 4.90 8.80
N LYS A 138 31.01 4.35 9.03
CA LYS A 138 29.85 5.10 9.53
C LYS A 138 29.53 6.32 8.63
N SER A 139 29.70 6.18 7.32
CA SER A 139 29.22 7.15 6.34
C SER A 139 27.72 6.96 6.14
N THR A 140 26.96 8.05 6.10
CA THR A 140 25.51 8.01 5.93
C THR A 140 25.17 7.67 4.49
N VAL A 141 24.26 6.74 4.29
CA VAL A 141 23.74 6.35 2.98
C VAL A 141 22.32 6.89 2.86
N ARG A 142 22.06 7.64 1.79
CA ARG A 142 20.73 8.11 1.39
C ARG A 142 20.35 7.49 0.06
N ILE A 143 19.08 7.17 -0.08
CA ILE A 143 18.49 6.62 -1.30
C ILE A 143 17.27 7.47 -1.65
N ASP A 144 17.27 8.02 -2.86
CA ASP A 144 16.22 8.92 -3.35
C ASP A 144 15.95 10.06 -2.35
N GLY A 145 17.02 10.57 -1.73
CA GLY A 145 17.01 11.64 -0.74
C GLY A 145 16.67 11.20 0.70
N LYS A 146 16.18 9.98 0.93
CA LYS A 146 15.85 9.46 2.27
C LYS A 146 17.03 8.78 2.92
N GLU A 147 17.24 9.00 4.21
CA GLU A 147 18.29 8.31 4.97
C GLU A 147 17.96 6.82 5.11
N ALA A 148 18.87 5.97 4.65
CA ALA A 148 18.66 4.54 4.51
C ALA A 148 19.53 3.72 5.47
N GLY A 149 20.55 4.34 6.09
CA GLY A 149 21.42 3.72 7.08
C GLY A 149 22.86 4.20 7.00
N VAL A 150 23.78 3.39 7.52
CA VAL A 150 25.24 3.64 7.48
C VAL A 150 25.94 2.57 6.65
N ALA A 151 26.99 2.96 5.91
CA ALA A 151 27.82 2.02 5.16
C ALA A 151 28.58 1.06 6.11
N GLY A 152 28.56 -0.25 5.83
CA GLY A 152 29.19 -1.26 6.68
C GLY A 152 29.17 -2.69 6.09
N PRO A 153 30.05 -3.58 6.60
CA PRO A 153 30.23 -4.93 6.08
C PRO A 153 29.04 -5.88 6.31
N ASP A 154 28.21 -5.58 7.32
CA ASP A 154 27.08 -6.44 7.73
C ASP A 154 25.72 -6.08 7.08
N GLY A 155 25.68 -5.15 6.11
CA GLY A 155 24.42 -4.59 5.55
C GLY A 155 23.82 -3.51 6.47
N HIS A 156 23.12 -2.45 6.02
CA HIS A 156 22.11 -2.34 4.97
C HIS A 156 21.93 -0.87 4.54
N PRO A 157 21.36 -0.65 3.34
CA PRO A 157 19.93 -0.33 3.27
C PRO A 157 19.10 -1.41 2.55
N TYR A 158 18.02 -1.87 3.18
CA TYR A 158 17.00 -2.66 2.51
C TYR A 158 16.18 -1.73 1.62
N ILE A 159 16.07 -2.07 0.33
CA ILE A 159 15.29 -1.27 -0.61
C ILE A 159 14.07 -2.11 -0.98
N ARG A 160 12.91 -1.65 -0.54
CA ARG A 160 11.63 -2.33 -0.78
C ARG A 160 11.26 -2.38 -2.26
N LEU A 161 11.85 -1.53 -3.10
CA LEU A 161 11.50 -1.36 -4.51
C LEU A 161 12.69 -1.64 -5.42
N ALA A 162 12.55 -2.59 -6.35
CA ALA A 162 13.50 -2.75 -7.46
C ALA A 162 13.23 -1.67 -8.53
N GLY A 163 14.28 -1.09 -9.11
CA GLY A 163 14.14 0.04 -10.03
C GLY A 163 15.39 0.91 -10.12
N LYS A 164 15.26 2.08 -10.72
CA LYS A 164 16.32 3.10 -10.74
C LYS A 164 16.26 3.92 -9.45
N HIS A 165 17.40 4.12 -8.81
CA HIS A 165 17.54 4.88 -7.57
C HIS A 165 18.77 5.77 -7.63
N ILE A 166 18.70 6.90 -6.94
CA ILE A 166 19.85 7.76 -6.69
C ILE A 166 20.41 7.37 -5.32
N VAL A 167 21.63 6.86 -5.28
CA VAL A 167 22.34 6.58 -4.04
C VAL A 167 23.31 7.71 -3.77
N ARG A 168 23.19 8.30 -2.58
CA ARG A 168 24.10 9.32 -2.08
C ARG A 168 24.79 8.83 -0.81
N VAL A 169 26.11 8.91 -0.76
CA VAL A 169 26.89 8.55 0.43
C VAL A 169 27.62 9.79 0.92
N GLU A 170 27.49 10.09 2.21
CA GLU A 170 28.01 11.33 2.78
C GLU A 170 28.68 11.11 4.14
N LYS A 171 29.70 11.94 4.38
CA LYS A 171 30.39 12.05 5.66
C LYS A 171 30.84 13.49 5.83
N GLN A 172 30.72 14.03 7.04
CA GLN A 172 31.28 15.34 7.37
C GLN A 172 32.78 15.38 7.05
N GLY A 173 33.23 16.45 6.40
CA GLY A 173 34.63 16.61 5.97
C GLY A 173 34.98 15.96 4.62
N TYR A 174 34.05 15.25 3.98
CA TYR A 174 34.26 14.59 2.68
C TYR A 174 33.33 15.16 1.61
N GLU A 175 33.74 15.06 0.35
CA GLU A 175 32.86 15.30 -0.79
C GLU A 175 31.82 14.17 -0.88
N PRO A 176 30.53 14.50 -1.05
CA PRO A 176 29.48 13.49 -1.15
C PRO A 176 29.61 12.72 -2.47
N PHE A 177 29.46 11.41 -2.39
CA PHE A 177 29.33 10.56 -3.57
C PHE A 177 27.87 10.44 -3.95
N GLU A 178 27.56 10.50 -5.25
CA GLU A 178 26.20 10.32 -5.77
C GLU A 178 26.24 9.50 -7.06
N ALA A 179 25.37 8.50 -7.19
CA ALA A 179 25.29 7.65 -8.37
C ALA A 179 23.87 7.15 -8.64
N ASP A 180 23.52 7.09 -9.93
CA ASP A 180 22.35 6.38 -10.41
C ASP A 180 22.62 4.88 -10.44
N ILE A 181 21.78 4.09 -9.76
CA ILE A 181 21.84 2.65 -9.79
C ILE A 181 20.52 2.05 -10.26
N THR A 182 20.60 0.98 -11.03
CA THR A 182 19.46 0.07 -11.22
C THR A 182 19.59 -1.12 -10.28
N LEU A 183 18.52 -1.41 -9.56
CA LEU A 183 18.35 -2.58 -8.71
C LEU A 183 17.37 -3.55 -9.33
N ILE A 184 17.72 -4.83 -9.29
CA ILE A 184 16.93 -5.92 -9.85
C ILE A 184 16.30 -6.69 -8.68
N ALA A 185 15.02 -7.02 -8.82
CA ALA A 185 14.26 -7.74 -7.81
C ALA A 185 14.91 -9.10 -7.48
N ASN A 186 14.94 -9.47 -6.20
CA ASN A 186 15.64 -10.65 -5.64
C ASN A 186 17.18 -10.65 -5.80
N GLU A 187 17.78 -9.61 -6.37
CA GLU A 187 19.24 -9.56 -6.48
C GLU A 187 19.87 -8.73 -5.37
N GLN A 188 21.11 -9.10 -5.02
CA GLN A 188 21.99 -8.26 -4.22
C GLN A 188 22.93 -7.49 -5.15
N LYS A 189 22.85 -6.17 -5.13
CA LYS A 189 23.84 -5.29 -5.76
C LYS A 189 24.79 -4.76 -4.69
N THR A 190 26.08 -4.80 -4.98
CA THR A 190 27.12 -4.25 -4.11
C THR A 190 27.82 -3.11 -4.83
N ILE A 191 27.92 -1.96 -4.17
CA ILE A 191 28.69 -0.81 -4.66
C ILE A 191 29.80 -0.49 -3.67
N HIS A 192 30.95 -0.06 -4.22
CA HIS A 192 32.09 0.42 -3.47
C HIS A 192 32.22 1.92 -3.69
N VAL A 193 32.37 2.66 -2.61
CA VAL A 193 32.37 4.12 -2.61
C VAL A 193 33.63 4.62 -1.93
N ASP A 194 34.42 5.36 -2.68
CA ASP A 194 35.59 6.07 -2.18
C ASP A 194 35.24 7.53 -1.97
N LEU A 195 34.93 7.90 -0.73
CA LEU A 195 34.71 9.30 -0.37
C LEU A 195 36.05 10.04 -0.41
N ILE A 196 36.05 11.19 -1.08
CA ILE A 196 37.22 12.04 -1.25
C ILE A 196 37.24 13.08 -0.11
N PRO A 197 38.31 13.17 0.68
CA PRO A 197 38.40 14.16 1.75
C PRO A 197 38.44 15.58 1.18
N LYS A 198 37.68 16.48 1.79
CA LYS A 198 37.79 17.92 1.50
C LYS A 198 39.14 18.43 1.99
N PRO A 199 39.76 19.38 1.28
CA PRO A 199 41.01 19.95 1.74
C PRO A 199 40.83 20.64 3.08
N ALA A 200 41.82 20.50 3.95
CA ALA A 200 41.90 21.19 5.23
C ALA A 200 42.51 22.58 5.05
N GLN A 201 42.26 23.48 6.00
CA GLN A 201 42.88 24.80 6.05
C GLN A 201 43.81 24.89 7.25
N LEU A 202 45.05 25.33 7.04
CA LEU A 202 46.02 25.56 8.11
C LEU A 202 46.40 27.04 8.21
N ALA A 203 46.25 27.61 9.40
CA ALA A 203 46.89 28.86 9.80
C ALA A 203 48.13 28.56 10.64
N VAL A 204 49.24 29.23 10.35
CA VAL A 204 50.48 29.11 11.15
C VAL A 204 50.71 30.42 11.88
N GLN A 205 50.73 30.35 13.20
CA GLN A 205 51.00 31.47 14.09
C GLN A 205 52.26 31.17 14.90
N ALA A 206 53.09 32.19 15.10
CA ALA A 206 54.33 32.05 15.84
C ALA A 206 54.59 33.26 16.75
N ASN A 207 55.42 33.09 17.78
CA ASN A 207 55.89 34.20 18.62
C ASN A 207 56.87 35.15 17.90
N VAL A 208 57.39 34.74 16.74
CA VAL A 208 58.34 35.51 15.92
C VAL A 208 57.72 35.84 14.55
N THR A 209 58.16 36.93 13.91
CA THR A 209 57.61 37.40 12.62
C THR A 209 58.60 37.30 11.46
N ASP A 210 59.89 37.19 11.77
CA ASP A 210 61.01 37.07 10.84
C ASP A 210 61.29 35.62 10.39
N ALA A 211 60.55 34.65 10.93
CA ALA A 211 60.69 33.26 10.54
C ALA A 211 60.11 32.99 9.14
N MET A 212 60.72 32.06 8.40
CA MET A 212 60.17 31.46 7.20
C MET A 212 59.49 30.15 7.56
N VAL A 213 58.24 29.98 7.11
CA VAL A 213 57.49 28.72 7.25
C VAL A 213 57.60 27.92 5.96
N SER A 214 57.93 26.64 6.08
CA SER A 214 57.75 25.64 5.03
C SER A 214 56.81 24.52 5.50
N ILE A 215 55.96 24.04 4.58
CA ILE A 215 55.03 22.94 4.81
C ILE A 215 55.38 21.86 3.79
N ASP A 216 55.71 20.66 4.26
CA ASP A 216 56.24 19.55 3.45
C ASP A 216 57.34 20.03 2.49
N GLU A 217 58.37 20.67 3.07
CA GLU A 217 59.55 21.20 2.36
C GLU A 217 59.28 22.38 1.42
N LYS A 218 58.02 22.80 1.23
CA LYS A 218 57.66 23.95 0.40
C LYS A 218 57.52 25.22 1.22
N GLU A 219 58.31 26.24 0.91
CA GLU A 219 58.17 27.57 1.53
C GLU A 219 56.81 28.21 1.23
N VAL A 220 56.14 28.67 2.28
CA VAL A 220 54.79 29.26 2.19
C VAL A 220 54.72 30.72 2.65
N GLY A 221 55.81 31.24 3.23
CA GLY A 221 55.96 32.63 3.66
C GLY A 221 56.11 32.78 5.18
N PRO A 222 56.01 34.01 5.72
CA PRO A 222 56.16 34.27 7.14
C PRO A 222 54.93 33.78 7.97
N PRO A 223 55.13 33.46 9.27
CA PRO A 223 54.03 33.11 10.17
C PRO A 223 53.16 34.33 10.49
N ASN A 224 52.03 34.11 11.17
CA ASN A 224 51.05 35.13 11.56
C ASN A 224 50.39 35.89 10.38
N SER A 225 50.51 35.35 9.17
CA SER A 225 49.79 35.86 8.01
C SER A 225 48.29 35.55 8.14
N ALA A 226 47.44 36.42 7.59
CA ALA A 226 46.02 36.14 7.42
C ALA A 226 45.75 35.02 6.37
N ARG A 227 46.80 34.56 5.67
CA ARG A 227 46.73 33.50 4.67
C ARG A 227 46.43 32.16 5.32
N LEU A 228 45.45 31.46 4.76
CA LEU A 228 45.14 30.07 5.07
C LEU A 228 45.74 29.17 4.00
N HIS A 229 46.43 28.12 4.44
CA HIS A 229 47.04 27.13 3.55
C HIS A 229 46.08 25.97 3.34
N THR A 230 45.64 25.78 2.10
CA THR A 230 44.79 24.66 1.70
C THR A 230 45.65 23.43 1.45
N LEU A 231 45.44 22.38 2.25
CA LEU A 231 46.26 21.17 2.26
C LEU A 231 45.37 19.93 2.19
N SER A 232 45.93 18.79 1.82
CA SER A 232 45.25 17.50 1.96
C SER A 232 44.95 17.21 3.44
N ALA A 233 43.95 16.39 3.71
CA ALA A 233 43.80 15.81 5.04
C ALA A 233 44.89 14.75 5.24
N GLY A 234 45.43 14.63 6.45
CA GLY A 234 46.54 13.72 6.76
C GLY A 234 47.68 14.38 7.50
N GLU A 235 48.82 13.69 7.56
CA GLU A 235 50.02 14.17 8.24
C GLU A 235 50.81 15.11 7.33
N HIS A 236 51.24 16.22 7.92
CA HIS A 236 52.08 17.24 7.29
C HIS A 236 53.19 17.64 8.26
N ILE A 237 54.33 18.05 7.73
CA ILE A 237 55.44 18.59 8.54
C ILE A 237 55.51 20.09 8.32
N VAL A 238 55.37 20.86 9.40
CA VAL A 238 55.58 22.31 9.37
C VAL A 238 56.96 22.61 9.95
N ARG A 239 57.83 23.22 9.14
CA ARG A 239 59.16 23.66 9.54
C ARG A 239 59.20 25.18 9.61
N MET A 240 59.82 25.71 10.66
CA MET A 240 60.01 27.13 10.89
C MET A 240 61.47 27.44 11.16
N GLU A 241 62.00 28.41 10.41
CA GLU A 241 63.39 28.85 10.50
C GLU A 241 63.45 30.36 10.68
N SER A 242 64.17 30.84 11.68
CA SER A 242 64.50 32.27 11.87
C SER A 242 66.02 32.41 12.07
N PRO A 243 66.65 33.50 11.62
CA PRO A 243 68.11 33.68 11.67
C PRO A 243 68.74 33.51 13.06
N ASP A 244 68.03 33.88 14.13
CA ASP A 244 68.55 33.94 15.49
C ASP A 244 67.95 32.86 16.44
N GLN A 245 67.16 31.93 15.88
CA GLN A 245 66.39 30.94 16.63
C GLN A 245 66.71 29.50 16.19
N LYS A 246 66.47 28.52 17.05
CA LYS A 246 66.57 27.11 16.65
C LYS A 246 65.42 26.76 15.69
N THR A 247 65.73 26.05 14.60
CA THR A 247 64.73 25.49 13.68
C THR A 247 63.75 24.61 14.44
N LEU A 248 62.45 24.81 14.20
CA LEU A 248 61.37 24.00 14.76
C LEU A 248 60.72 23.20 13.64
N GLU A 249 60.65 21.89 13.79
CA GLU A 249 59.85 21.01 12.93
C GLU A 249 58.72 20.41 13.77
N THR A 250 57.48 20.59 13.33
CA THR A 250 56.29 20.10 14.04
C THR A 250 55.42 19.28 13.10
N PRO A 251 55.24 17.98 13.38
CA PRO A 251 54.23 17.19 12.66
C PRO A 251 52.83 17.66 13.07
N ILE A 252 51.93 17.78 12.10
CA ILE A 252 50.52 18.11 12.32
C ILE A 252 49.63 17.17 11.51
N THR A 253 48.57 16.67 12.13
CA THR A 253 47.53 15.90 11.46
C THR A 253 46.34 16.80 11.17
N LEU A 254 46.04 17.04 9.89
CA LEU A 254 44.91 17.86 9.46
C LEU A 254 43.67 16.99 9.23
N VAL A 255 42.54 17.44 9.76
CA VAL A 255 41.23 16.80 9.62
C VAL A 255 40.53 17.34 8.36
N ALA A 256 39.93 16.43 7.58
CA ALA A 256 39.31 16.77 6.30
C ALA A 256 38.21 17.83 6.45
N GLY A 257 38.32 18.90 5.65
CA GLY A 257 37.38 20.03 5.66
C GLY A 257 37.42 20.93 6.90
N GLU A 258 38.32 20.70 7.85
CA GLU A 258 38.46 21.53 9.05
C GLU A 258 39.52 22.62 8.90
N ARG A 259 39.41 23.64 9.76
CA ARG A 259 40.43 24.67 9.92
C ARG A 259 41.25 24.38 11.17
N HIS A 260 42.56 24.29 11.00
CA HIS A 260 43.55 24.14 12.05
C HIS A 260 44.35 25.41 12.23
N THR A 261 44.77 25.67 13.46
CA THR A 261 45.76 26.71 13.77
C THR A 261 46.91 26.07 14.52
N LEU A 262 48.11 26.13 13.93
CA LEU A 262 49.34 25.76 14.62
C LEU A 262 49.89 26.99 15.32
N HIS A 263 50.03 26.93 16.64
CA HIS A 263 50.73 27.94 17.43
C HIS A 263 52.13 27.43 17.76
N ALA A 264 53.15 27.99 17.12
CA ALA A 264 54.54 27.64 17.31
C ALA A 264 55.27 28.65 18.20
N MET A 265 56.19 28.14 19.01
CA MET A 265 57.03 28.94 19.90
C MET A 265 58.49 28.60 19.60
N LEU A 266 59.22 29.54 18.99
CA LEU A 266 60.66 29.40 18.76
C LEU A 266 61.43 29.95 19.96
N SER A 267 62.51 29.24 20.34
CA SER A 267 63.41 29.57 21.44
C SER A 267 64.77 30.03 20.93
N SER A 268 65.37 31.02 21.59
CA SER A 268 66.63 31.66 21.16
C SER A 268 67.77 30.66 21.04
N ALA A 269 68.58 30.81 20.00
CA ALA A 269 69.74 29.95 19.77
C ALA A 269 70.84 30.10 20.84
N SER A 270 70.81 31.17 21.66
CA SER A 270 71.81 31.51 22.68
C SER A 270 71.68 30.77 24.02
N ASP A 271 70.67 29.92 24.22
CA ASP A 271 70.60 29.06 25.42
C ASP A 271 71.04 27.63 25.09
N CYS A 272 72.36 27.43 25.12
CA CYS A 272 73.02 26.13 25.29
C CYS A 272 74.42 26.33 25.90
N PRO A 273 74.65 25.98 27.18
CA PRO A 273 75.91 25.38 27.60
C PRO A 273 75.81 23.85 27.48
N ALA A 274 76.73 23.24 26.75
CA ALA A 274 76.90 21.78 26.67
C ALA A 274 78.10 21.34 27.56
N PRO A 275 78.20 20.05 27.96
CA PRO A 275 78.38 19.60 29.36
C PRO A 275 79.82 19.18 29.75
N PRO A 276 80.02 18.62 30.97
CA PRO A 276 80.13 17.16 31.02
C PRO A 276 79.32 16.48 32.15
N ASP A 277 79.01 15.20 31.89
CA ASP A 277 78.54 14.11 32.76
C ASP A 277 77.16 14.20 33.45
N CYS A 278 76.19 13.43 32.94
CA CYS A 278 75.25 12.67 33.76
C CYS A 278 74.60 11.50 32.98
N PRO A 279 74.27 10.38 33.65
CA PRO A 279 73.89 9.12 33.02
C PRO A 279 72.45 9.11 32.49
N VAL A 280 72.26 8.21 31.52
CA VAL A 280 71.03 7.85 30.81
C VAL A 280 69.86 7.56 31.76
N GLN A 281 68.71 8.19 31.54
CA GLN A 281 67.42 7.72 32.06
C GLN A 281 66.40 7.70 30.91
N MET A 282 66.01 6.49 30.49
CA MET A 282 65.00 6.25 29.46
C MET A 282 63.61 6.66 29.96
N PRO A 283 62.74 7.28 29.14
CA PRO A 283 61.32 7.37 29.44
C PRO A 283 60.67 5.97 29.32
N PRO A 284 59.63 5.65 30.11
CA PRO A 284 58.90 4.40 29.92
C PRO A 284 58.16 4.42 28.56
N PRO A 285 57.96 3.25 27.92
CA PRO A 285 57.26 3.16 26.65
C PRO A 285 55.80 3.62 26.77
N PRO A 286 55.16 4.06 25.67
CA PRO A 286 53.75 4.35 25.66
C PRO A 286 52.96 3.09 26.04
N LEU A 287 52.07 3.22 27.02
CA LEU A 287 51.11 2.18 27.37
C LEU A 287 50.27 1.86 26.14
N HIS A 288 50.41 0.64 25.64
CA HIS A 288 49.40 0.01 24.79
C HIS A 288 48.05 0.07 25.50
N HIS A 289 47.12 0.87 24.97
CA HIS A 289 45.69 0.67 25.24
C HIS A 289 45.25 -0.60 24.53
N ALA A 290 45.45 -1.73 25.20
CA ALA A 290 44.72 -2.96 24.94
C ALA A 290 43.26 -2.79 25.43
N PRO A 291 42.30 -3.49 24.80
CA PRO A 291 40.87 -3.30 25.02
C PRO A 291 40.44 -3.71 26.44
N LEU A 292 39.44 -3.01 26.95
CA LEU A 292 38.77 -3.31 28.22
C LEU A 292 38.31 -4.78 28.27
N PRO A 293 38.68 -5.55 29.30
CA PRO A 293 38.05 -6.84 29.56
C PRO A 293 36.68 -6.65 30.23
N PRO A 294 35.76 -7.62 30.08
CA PRO A 294 34.39 -7.53 30.59
C PRO A 294 34.35 -7.55 32.13
N LEU A 295 33.47 -6.71 32.70
CA LEU A 295 33.07 -6.82 34.10
C LEU A 295 32.27 -8.13 34.30
N HIS A 296 32.84 -9.06 35.05
CA HIS A 296 32.07 -10.07 35.77
C HIS A 296 32.37 -10.01 37.27
N THR A 297 31.37 -9.50 38.00
CA THR A 297 30.80 -10.02 39.26
C THR A 297 31.72 -10.52 40.36
N ALA A 298 31.60 -9.89 41.54
CA ALA A 298 31.82 -10.56 42.83
C ALA A 298 30.48 -10.75 43.54
N HIS A 299 30.21 -12.02 43.84
CA HIS A 299 29.07 -12.54 44.60
C HIS A 299 28.96 -11.96 46.01
N THR A 300 27.70 -11.77 46.45
CA THR A 300 27.32 -12.17 47.81
C THR A 300 26.21 -13.24 47.72
N LYS A 301 26.52 -14.40 48.31
CA LYS A 301 25.67 -15.54 48.68
C LYS A 301 24.34 -15.11 49.34
N LYS A 302 23.27 -15.89 49.46
CA LYS A 302 22.79 -17.21 48.98
C LYS A 302 21.49 -17.40 49.78
N GLN A 303 20.37 -17.78 49.16
CA GLN A 303 19.41 -18.70 49.80
C GLN A 303 18.46 -19.31 48.77
N GLU A 304 18.57 -20.63 48.70
CA GLU A 304 17.77 -21.58 47.92
C GLU A 304 16.33 -21.71 48.46
N ALA A 305 15.38 -21.93 47.55
CA ALA A 305 14.22 -22.75 47.80
C ALA A 305 13.93 -23.66 46.57
N ASP A 306 13.73 -24.94 46.91
CA ASP A 306 13.69 -26.19 46.15
C ASP A 306 12.58 -26.33 45.07
N PRO A 307 12.86 -26.91 43.89
CA PRO A 307 11.86 -27.22 42.86
C PRO A 307 11.26 -28.62 43.05
N ARG A 308 9.93 -28.70 43.24
CA ARG A 308 9.21 -29.97 43.25
C ARG A 308 8.28 -30.12 42.04
N LYS A 309 8.76 -30.94 41.10
CA LYS A 309 8.06 -31.89 40.22
C LYS A 309 6.59 -31.58 39.86
N SER A 310 6.33 -31.36 38.57
CA SER A 310 5.16 -31.98 37.93
C SER A 310 5.55 -32.53 36.56
N ARG A 311 5.43 -33.84 36.48
CA ARG A 311 5.65 -34.73 35.35
C ARG A 311 4.30 -34.92 34.70
N THR A 312 4.15 -34.47 33.46
CA THR A 312 3.07 -34.94 32.58
C THR A 312 3.68 -35.52 31.31
N THR A 313 3.18 -36.71 31.00
CA THR A 313 3.64 -37.72 30.06
C THR A 313 3.48 -37.31 28.59
N PRO A 314 4.33 -37.80 27.67
CA PRO A 314 4.10 -37.66 26.24
C PRO A 314 3.02 -38.64 25.77
N VAL A 315 1.99 -38.11 25.11
CA VAL A 315 0.96 -38.88 24.37
C VAL A 315 1.32 -38.78 22.88
N PRO A 316 1.22 -39.88 22.10
CA PRO A 316 1.96 -40.06 20.87
C PRO A 316 1.40 -39.24 19.69
N ASP A 317 2.32 -38.78 18.85
CA ASP A 317 2.08 -38.16 17.55
C ASP A 317 1.18 -39.04 16.67
N LYS A 318 -0.07 -38.61 16.48
CA LYS A 318 -0.83 -38.93 15.28
C LYS A 318 -0.52 -37.87 14.24
N LYS A 319 0.29 -38.23 13.23
CA LYS A 319 0.39 -37.52 11.95
C LYS A 319 -1.02 -37.27 11.39
N PRO A 320 -1.41 -36.02 11.10
CA PRO A 320 -2.37 -35.74 10.05
C PRO A 320 -1.56 -35.62 8.75
N THR A 321 -1.56 -36.71 7.98
CA THR A 321 -1.34 -36.65 6.54
C THR A 321 -2.45 -35.80 5.93
N GLY A 322 -2.08 -34.61 5.48
CA GLY A 322 -3.00 -33.67 4.84
C GLY A 322 -2.28 -32.37 4.56
N ARG A 323 -1.33 -32.38 3.62
CA ARG A 323 -0.89 -31.14 2.97
C ARG A 323 -2.09 -30.64 2.15
N THR A 324 -2.97 -29.87 2.77
CA THR A 324 -3.72 -28.86 2.03
C THR A 324 -2.69 -27.85 1.56
N ASN A 325 -2.43 -27.86 0.25
CA ASN A 325 -1.62 -26.84 -0.39
C ASN A 325 -2.22 -25.47 -0.03
N LEU A 326 -1.52 -24.71 0.80
CA LEU A 326 -1.71 -23.27 0.88
C LEU A 326 -1.59 -22.71 -0.54
N PRO A 327 -2.51 -21.85 -1.01
CA PRO A 327 -2.22 -21.06 -2.19
C PRO A 327 -1.03 -20.14 -1.88
N SER A 328 -0.01 -20.22 -2.73
CA SER A 328 1.13 -19.29 -2.74
C SER A 328 0.62 -17.84 -2.82
N PRO A 329 1.24 -16.88 -2.11
CA PRO A 329 0.90 -15.48 -2.26
C PRO A 329 1.53 -14.97 -3.56
N LEU A 330 0.88 -13.96 -4.13
CA LEU A 330 1.26 -13.13 -5.28
C LEU A 330 0.50 -13.54 -6.54
N SER A 331 -0.32 -12.55 -6.98
CA SER A 331 -1.19 -12.51 -8.16
C SER A 331 -2.67 -12.66 -7.81
N VAL A 332 -3.33 -11.53 -7.52
CA VAL A 332 -4.72 -11.50 -7.06
C VAL A 332 -5.69 -11.41 -8.22
N VAL A 333 -6.35 -12.51 -8.54
CA VAL A 333 -7.44 -12.58 -9.53
C VAL A 333 -8.68 -12.00 -8.88
N PHE A 334 -9.15 -10.84 -9.31
CA PHE A 334 -10.49 -10.40 -8.95
C PHE A 334 -11.45 -10.78 -10.08
N GLU A 335 -12.41 -11.65 -9.75
CA GLU A 335 -13.58 -11.90 -10.58
C GLU A 335 -14.46 -10.64 -10.56
N ILE A 336 -14.28 -9.75 -11.53
CA ILE A 336 -15.02 -8.49 -11.60
C ILE A 336 -15.97 -8.59 -12.81
N PRO A 337 -17.28 -8.79 -12.61
CA PRO A 337 -18.25 -8.66 -13.71
C PRO A 337 -18.07 -7.33 -14.46
N ASP A 338 -18.21 -7.32 -15.79
CA ASP A 338 -17.88 -6.25 -16.76
C ASP A 338 -18.49 -4.85 -16.44
N GLN A 339 -17.98 -4.18 -15.40
CA GLN A 339 -18.51 -2.90 -14.89
C GLN A 339 -17.43 -1.97 -14.30
N THR A 340 -16.17 -2.15 -14.69
CA THR A 340 -15.09 -1.20 -14.40
C THR A 340 -14.83 -0.31 -15.61
N PHE A 341 -14.45 0.95 -15.39
CA PHE A 341 -14.11 1.87 -16.47
C PHE A 341 -13.18 2.98 -15.98
N ARG A 342 -12.55 3.69 -16.92
CA ARG A 342 -11.83 4.94 -16.67
C ARG A 342 -12.31 5.98 -17.67
N ASP A 343 -12.78 7.12 -17.18
CA ASP A 343 -13.07 8.26 -18.07
C ASP A 343 -11.76 8.88 -18.58
N LEU A 344 -11.79 9.40 -19.80
CA LEU A 344 -10.69 10.20 -20.33
C LEU A 344 -10.81 11.64 -19.82
N LEU A 345 -9.68 12.22 -19.45
CA LEU A 345 -9.54 13.65 -19.20
C LEU A 345 -9.39 14.39 -20.53
N LYS A 346 -9.48 15.72 -20.51
CA LYS A 346 -9.40 16.57 -21.73
C LYS A 346 -8.08 16.42 -22.50
N ASP A 347 -7.00 16.05 -21.83
CA ASP A 347 -5.68 15.82 -22.42
C ASP A 347 -5.50 14.37 -22.96
N GLY A 348 -6.55 13.55 -22.92
CA GLY A 348 -6.54 12.15 -23.35
C GLY A 348 -5.95 11.17 -22.32
N SER A 349 -5.47 11.65 -21.17
CA SER A 349 -5.05 10.79 -20.07
C SER A 349 -6.25 10.14 -19.38
N LYS A 350 -6.03 9.04 -18.65
CA LYS A 350 -7.09 8.33 -17.93
C LYS A 350 -7.27 8.92 -16.53
N GLY A 351 -8.53 9.02 -16.09
CA GLY A 351 -8.90 9.26 -14.70
C GLY A 351 -8.84 8.00 -13.81
N PRO A 352 -9.31 8.10 -12.56
CA PRO A 352 -9.35 6.98 -11.61
C PRO A 352 -10.11 5.77 -12.16
N LEU A 353 -9.74 4.57 -11.72
CA LEU A 353 -10.49 3.34 -12.04
C LEU A 353 -11.78 3.35 -11.26
N MET A 354 -12.90 3.31 -11.97
CA MET A 354 -14.24 3.36 -11.41
C MET A 354 -14.90 2.00 -11.50
N ARG A 355 -15.76 1.70 -10.52
CA ARG A 355 -16.56 0.48 -10.43
C ARG A 355 -18.03 0.84 -10.31
N ILE A 356 -18.88 0.36 -11.21
CA ILE A 356 -20.33 0.52 -11.05
C ILE A 356 -20.79 -0.32 -9.86
N ILE A 357 -21.45 0.35 -8.93
CA ILE A 357 -22.08 -0.22 -7.76
C ILE A 357 -23.58 -0.37 -8.05
N PRO A 358 -24.15 -1.58 -7.92
CA PRO A 358 -25.54 -1.83 -8.27
C PRO A 358 -26.50 -1.16 -7.27
N LYS A 359 -27.68 -0.78 -7.75
CA LYS A 359 -28.80 -0.41 -6.88
C LYS A 359 -29.12 -1.57 -5.92
N GLY A 360 -29.61 -1.26 -4.74
CA GLY A 360 -29.92 -2.28 -3.74
C GLY A 360 -30.34 -1.69 -2.41
N GLU A 361 -30.36 -2.52 -1.39
CA GLU A 361 -30.66 -2.10 -0.03
C GLU A 361 -29.75 -2.80 0.96
N PHE A 362 -29.51 -2.14 2.09
CA PHE A 362 -28.71 -2.72 3.17
C PHE A 362 -29.12 -2.16 4.53
N ARG A 363 -28.55 -2.74 5.60
CA ARG A 363 -28.68 -2.24 6.96
C ARG A 363 -27.45 -1.41 7.31
N MET A 364 -27.63 -0.10 7.44
CA MET A 364 -26.57 0.85 7.80
C MET A 364 -26.45 0.96 9.33
N GLY A 365 -25.21 1.04 9.83
CA GLY A 365 -24.88 1.07 11.24
C GLY A 365 -24.63 -0.32 11.85
N SER A 366 -24.27 -0.36 13.13
CA SER A 366 -23.87 -1.60 13.83
C SER A 366 -25.03 -2.25 14.60
N PRO A 367 -25.11 -3.59 14.67
CA PRO A 367 -26.03 -4.29 15.55
C PRO A 367 -25.65 -4.08 17.02
N GLU A 368 -26.63 -4.21 17.92
CA GLU A 368 -26.49 -3.89 19.34
C GLU A 368 -25.38 -4.67 20.06
N ASN A 369 -25.10 -5.89 19.59
CA ASN A 369 -24.12 -6.79 20.16
C ASN A 369 -22.77 -6.78 19.43
N GLU A 370 -22.56 -5.93 18.41
CA GLU A 370 -21.26 -5.85 17.73
C GLU A 370 -20.20 -5.26 18.66
N PRO A 371 -19.14 -6.00 19.01
CA PRO A 371 -18.15 -5.46 19.93
C PRO A 371 -17.38 -4.30 19.28
N GLY A 372 -16.98 -3.30 20.08
CA GLY A 372 -16.31 -2.10 19.59
C GLY A 372 -17.23 -1.03 18.99
N ARG A 373 -18.55 -1.30 18.86
CA ARG A 373 -19.54 -0.33 18.37
C ARG A 373 -19.54 0.98 19.16
N ALA A 374 -19.84 2.07 18.49
CA ALA A 374 -20.06 3.39 19.08
C ALA A 374 -21.54 3.78 19.05
N SER A 375 -21.96 4.70 19.94
CA SER A 375 -23.33 5.23 19.95
C SER A 375 -23.69 5.97 18.66
N SER A 376 -22.69 6.54 17.98
CA SER A 376 -22.85 7.24 16.70
C SER A 376 -23.31 6.33 15.57
N GLU A 377 -23.12 5.01 15.69
CA GLU A 377 -23.43 3.99 14.68
C GLU A 377 -24.87 3.46 14.80
N THR A 378 -25.68 4.06 15.68
CA THR A 378 -27.03 3.58 16.03
C THR A 378 -28.10 4.63 15.75
N PRO A 379 -29.38 4.27 15.57
CA PRO A 379 -29.89 2.92 15.39
C PRO A 379 -29.51 2.33 14.03
N ARG A 380 -29.39 1.00 13.98
CA ARG A 380 -29.22 0.29 12.71
C ARG A 380 -30.51 0.38 11.89
N HIS A 381 -30.45 0.98 10.72
CA HIS A 381 -31.63 1.29 9.90
C HIS A 381 -31.46 0.79 8.46
N ARG A 382 -32.56 0.75 7.70
CA ARG A 382 -32.56 0.31 6.30
C ARG A 382 -32.32 1.51 5.40
N VAL A 383 -31.42 1.34 4.42
CA VAL A 383 -31.16 2.34 3.38
C VAL A 383 -31.34 1.67 2.01
N HIS A 384 -32.01 2.38 1.11
CA HIS A 384 -32.30 1.96 -0.25
C HIS A 384 -31.51 2.82 -1.25
N ILE A 385 -30.48 2.22 -1.86
CA ILE A 385 -29.71 2.83 -2.95
C ILE A 385 -30.50 2.64 -4.25
N SER A 386 -31.29 3.65 -4.62
CA SER A 386 -32.27 3.55 -5.71
C SER A 386 -31.66 3.52 -7.12
N LYS A 387 -30.48 4.13 -7.28
CA LYS A 387 -29.77 4.25 -8.56
C LYS A 387 -28.42 3.57 -8.48
N LYS A 388 -27.96 3.04 -9.62
CA LYS A 388 -26.55 2.66 -9.75
C LYS A 388 -25.72 3.94 -9.68
N PHE A 389 -24.55 3.84 -9.07
CA PHE A 389 -23.51 4.87 -9.11
C PHE A 389 -22.19 4.17 -9.39
N ALA A 390 -21.13 4.90 -9.70
CA ALA A 390 -19.79 4.34 -9.71
C ALA A 390 -18.97 4.90 -8.55
N LEU A 391 -18.04 4.09 -8.03
CA LEU A 391 -17.12 4.48 -6.97
C LEU A 391 -15.70 4.14 -7.42
N SER A 392 -14.72 4.97 -7.08
CA SER A 392 -13.33 4.64 -7.39
C SER A 392 -12.92 3.37 -6.65
N VAL A 393 -12.26 2.47 -7.39
CA VAL A 393 -11.84 1.14 -6.92
C VAL A 393 -10.93 1.26 -5.70
N THR A 394 -10.14 2.32 -5.66
CA THR A 394 -9.22 2.69 -4.58
C THR A 394 -9.54 4.07 -4.03
N GLU A 395 -8.85 4.44 -2.97
CA GLU A 395 -8.63 5.85 -2.60
C GLU A 395 -7.94 6.59 -3.76
N VAL A 396 -8.14 7.90 -3.84
CA VAL A 396 -7.44 8.77 -4.79
C VAL A 396 -5.96 8.81 -4.42
N THR A 397 -5.08 8.57 -5.40
CA THR A 397 -3.64 8.48 -5.17
C THR A 397 -2.97 9.85 -5.21
N PHE A 398 -1.73 9.95 -4.69
CA PHE A 398 -0.90 11.13 -4.89
C PHE A 398 -0.66 11.42 -6.38
N GLU A 399 -0.49 10.39 -7.21
CA GLU A 399 -0.35 10.54 -8.67
C GLU A 399 -1.55 11.27 -9.29
N ASP A 400 -2.77 10.86 -8.90
CA ASP A 400 -4.01 11.43 -9.41
C ASP A 400 -4.18 12.87 -8.91
N TYR A 401 -3.98 13.08 -7.61
CA TYR A 401 -4.15 14.38 -6.97
C TYR A 401 -3.08 15.40 -7.42
N ASP A 402 -1.85 14.96 -7.66
CA ASP A 402 -0.78 15.83 -8.13
C ASP A 402 -1.09 16.43 -9.50
N ARG A 403 -1.77 15.68 -10.38
CA ARG A 403 -2.21 16.21 -11.67
C ARG A 403 -3.19 17.36 -11.48
N PHE A 404 -4.19 17.16 -10.63
CA PHE A 404 -5.14 18.20 -10.22
C PHE A 404 -4.41 19.42 -9.65
N ALA A 405 -3.54 19.21 -8.65
CA ALA A 405 -2.86 20.29 -7.96
C ALA A 405 -1.95 21.10 -8.89
N ARG A 406 -1.21 20.45 -9.80
CA ARG A 406 -0.36 21.15 -10.79
C ARG A 406 -1.19 21.98 -11.76
N VAL A 407 -2.26 21.42 -12.33
CA VAL A 407 -3.09 22.12 -13.32
C VAL A 407 -3.87 23.29 -12.69
N THR A 408 -4.24 23.17 -11.42
CA THR A 408 -4.96 24.22 -10.68
C THR A 408 -4.05 25.14 -9.88
N ASN A 409 -2.73 25.00 -10.01
CA ASN A 409 -1.71 25.78 -9.31
C ASN A 409 -1.88 25.76 -7.77
N ARG A 410 -2.29 24.62 -7.22
CA ARG A 410 -2.38 24.37 -5.78
C ARG A 410 -1.05 23.80 -5.27
N ARG A 411 -0.78 24.01 -3.98
CA ARG A 411 0.35 23.40 -3.31
C ARG A 411 0.18 21.88 -3.29
N LEU A 412 1.25 21.16 -3.63
CA LEU A 412 1.30 19.71 -3.49
C LEU A 412 1.23 19.31 -2.00
N PRO A 413 0.33 18.40 -1.60
CA PRO A 413 0.28 17.90 -0.24
C PRO A 413 1.56 17.11 0.09
N ALA A 414 2.00 17.24 1.34
CA ALA A 414 3.18 16.54 1.84
C ALA A 414 2.89 15.04 1.98
N ASP A 415 3.81 14.21 1.51
CA ASP A 415 3.77 12.74 1.66
C ASP A 415 4.49 12.26 2.93
N LEU A 416 5.01 13.20 3.73
CA LEU A 416 5.77 12.96 4.97
C LEU A 416 7.00 12.06 4.78
N GLY A 417 7.48 11.90 3.55
CA GLY A 417 8.55 10.96 3.25
C GLY A 417 8.12 9.49 3.37
N TRP A 418 6.82 9.17 3.40
CA TRP A 418 6.33 7.78 3.44
C TRP A 418 6.30 7.16 2.04
N GLY A 419 6.04 7.99 1.03
CA GLY A 419 6.04 7.61 -0.38
C GLY A 419 4.93 8.32 -1.14
N ARG A 420 5.07 8.36 -2.46
CA ARG A 420 4.20 9.12 -3.37
C ARG A 420 3.74 8.21 -4.52
N GLY A 421 3.11 8.76 -5.56
CA GLY A 421 2.59 7.97 -6.68
C GLY A 421 1.33 7.24 -6.26
N LYS A 422 1.38 5.90 -6.17
CA LYS A 422 0.23 5.03 -5.89
C LYS A 422 -0.22 4.99 -4.42
N GLN A 423 0.47 5.67 -3.50
CA GLN A 423 -0.05 5.85 -2.14
C GLN A 423 -1.29 6.76 -2.13
N PRO A 424 -2.26 6.54 -1.21
CA PRO A 424 -3.41 7.43 -1.08
C PRO A 424 -2.93 8.83 -0.74
N VAL A 425 -3.55 9.84 -1.35
CA VAL A 425 -3.25 11.22 -1.00
C VAL A 425 -3.72 11.50 0.44
N ILE A 426 -2.81 12.05 1.23
CA ILE A 426 -3.04 12.47 2.63
C ILE A 426 -2.71 13.95 2.78
N ASN A 427 -2.94 14.51 3.98
CA ASN A 427 -2.73 15.94 4.27
C ASN A 427 -3.56 16.86 3.35
N ILE A 428 -4.80 16.45 3.08
CA ILE A 428 -5.80 17.21 2.33
C ILE A 428 -7.03 17.50 3.19
N THR A 429 -7.67 18.64 2.95
CA THR A 429 -8.92 19.02 3.61
C THR A 429 -10.13 18.43 2.89
N TRP A 430 -11.32 18.54 3.49
CA TRP A 430 -12.56 18.15 2.82
C TRP A 430 -12.85 19.04 1.59
N GLN A 431 -12.48 20.32 1.64
CA GLN A 431 -12.62 21.23 0.50
C GLN A 431 -11.66 20.88 -0.63
N ASP A 432 -10.45 20.40 -0.32
CA ASP A 432 -9.51 19.91 -1.32
C ASP A 432 -10.03 18.65 -2.02
N ALA A 433 -10.62 17.72 -1.27
CA ALA A 433 -11.25 16.52 -1.82
C ALA A 433 -12.42 16.85 -2.77
N ASN A 434 -13.28 17.82 -2.40
CA ASN A 434 -14.33 18.30 -3.31
C ASN A 434 -13.75 19.04 -4.52
N GLY A 435 -12.74 19.89 -4.32
CA GLY A 435 -12.08 20.60 -5.42
C GLY A 435 -11.50 19.65 -6.46
N TYR A 436 -10.95 18.51 -6.03
CA TYR A 436 -10.53 17.44 -6.93
C TYR A 436 -11.72 16.83 -7.69
N ALA A 437 -12.83 16.51 -7.01
CA ALA A 437 -14.01 15.92 -7.63
C ALA A 437 -14.69 16.87 -8.64
N ASP A 438 -14.74 18.17 -8.34
CA ASP A 438 -15.23 19.22 -9.23
C ASP A 438 -14.34 19.33 -10.47
N TRP A 439 -13.01 19.39 -10.27
CA TRP A 439 -12.06 19.39 -11.37
C TRP A 439 -12.20 18.13 -12.25
N LEU A 440 -12.34 16.95 -11.65
CA LEU A 440 -12.51 15.70 -12.38
C LEU A 440 -13.82 15.70 -13.18
N SER A 441 -14.88 16.31 -12.65
CA SER A 441 -16.13 16.53 -13.38
C SER A 441 -15.90 17.41 -14.61
N ASP A 442 -15.19 18.53 -14.43
CA ASP A 442 -14.85 19.44 -15.53
C ASP A 442 -13.97 18.78 -16.59
N GLN A 443 -13.05 17.91 -16.20
CA GLN A 443 -12.16 17.21 -17.13
C GLN A 443 -12.86 16.14 -17.96
N THR A 444 -13.89 15.50 -17.40
CA THR A 444 -14.53 14.33 -18.01
C THR A 444 -15.90 14.65 -18.61
N GLY A 445 -16.49 15.79 -18.26
CA GLY A 445 -17.90 16.09 -18.57
C GLY A 445 -18.88 15.21 -17.79
N ARG A 446 -18.43 14.50 -16.76
CA ARG A 446 -19.23 13.58 -15.94
C ARG A 446 -19.43 14.16 -14.54
N GLN A 447 -20.43 13.66 -13.82
CA GLN A 447 -20.74 14.16 -12.47
C GLN A 447 -19.99 13.35 -11.41
N TYR A 448 -18.76 13.76 -11.12
CA TYR A 448 -17.96 13.27 -10.00
C TYR A 448 -18.26 14.06 -8.72
N ARG A 449 -18.13 13.39 -7.58
CA ARG A 449 -18.40 13.93 -6.24
C ARG A 449 -17.77 13.05 -5.16
N LEU A 450 -17.78 13.48 -3.91
CA LEU A 450 -17.60 12.55 -2.79
C LEU A 450 -18.81 11.60 -2.67
N PRO A 451 -18.60 10.35 -2.22
CA PRO A 451 -19.70 9.45 -1.89
C PRO A 451 -20.49 10.00 -0.71
N THR A 452 -21.78 9.68 -0.64
CA THR A 452 -22.53 9.86 0.62
C THR A 452 -22.04 8.84 1.64
N GLU A 453 -22.25 9.10 2.93
CA GLU A 453 -21.92 8.15 3.99
C GLU A 453 -22.63 6.81 3.77
N ALA A 454 -23.88 6.86 3.32
CA ALA A 454 -24.70 5.70 2.99
C ALA A 454 -24.15 4.91 1.79
N GLU A 455 -23.78 5.59 0.71
CA GLU A 455 -23.14 4.95 -0.45
C GLU A 455 -21.82 4.30 -0.09
N TRP A 456 -21.01 4.96 0.74
CA TRP A 456 -19.73 4.44 1.20
C TRP A 456 -19.92 3.15 2.01
N GLU A 457 -20.81 3.14 3.00
CA GLU A 457 -21.02 1.93 3.83
C GLU A 457 -21.66 0.79 3.02
N TYR A 458 -22.60 1.10 2.12
CA TYR A 458 -23.18 0.12 1.21
C TYR A 458 -22.09 -0.55 0.36
N ALA A 459 -21.23 0.28 -0.23
CA ALA A 459 -20.14 -0.16 -1.07
C ALA A 459 -19.10 -0.96 -0.27
N ALA A 460 -18.74 -0.51 0.94
CA ALA A 460 -17.80 -1.19 1.83
C ALA A 460 -18.30 -2.59 2.20
N ARG A 461 -19.58 -2.70 2.56
CA ARG A 461 -20.21 -3.97 2.96
C ARG A 461 -20.34 -4.96 1.80
N ALA A 462 -20.61 -4.47 0.59
CA ALA A 462 -20.78 -5.30 -0.61
C ALA A 462 -21.70 -6.53 -0.38
N GLY A 463 -22.83 -6.31 0.31
CA GLY A 463 -23.80 -7.35 0.68
C GLY A 463 -23.49 -8.13 1.96
N ASN A 464 -22.36 -7.90 2.62
CA ASN A 464 -22.02 -8.50 3.91
C ASN A 464 -22.67 -7.74 5.08
N SER A 465 -23.14 -8.48 6.08
CA SER A 465 -23.76 -7.94 7.31
C SER A 465 -22.96 -8.20 8.58
N SER A 466 -21.82 -8.87 8.46
CA SER A 466 -20.85 -9.04 9.55
C SER A 466 -20.14 -7.72 9.89
N ARG A 467 -19.27 -7.80 10.89
CA ARG A 467 -18.54 -6.65 11.43
C ARG A 467 -17.58 -6.02 10.41
N TYR A 468 -16.87 -6.86 9.66
CA TYR A 468 -15.96 -6.44 8.59
C TYR A 468 -16.49 -6.91 7.24
N PHE A 469 -16.06 -6.30 6.13
CA PHE A 469 -16.57 -6.70 4.81
C PHE A 469 -16.14 -8.12 4.43
N TRP A 470 -15.03 -8.61 4.99
CA TRP A 470 -14.50 -9.95 4.75
C TRP A 470 -15.05 -11.03 5.69
N GLY A 471 -15.85 -10.68 6.70
CA GLY A 471 -16.30 -11.62 7.74
C GLY A 471 -15.61 -11.39 9.09
N ASP A 472 -15.61 -12.40 9.94
CA ASP A 472 -15.02 -12.34 11.29
C ASP A 472 -13.70 -13.13 11.40
N GLU A 473 -12.95 -13.22 10.28
CA GLU A 473 -11.71 -14.01 10.18
C GLU A 473 -10.54 -13.46 11.02
N GLU A 474 -9.58 -14.34 11.35
CA GLU A 474 -8.46 -14.06 12.28
C GLU A 474 -7.34 -13.19 11.68
N ASN A 475 -7.27 -13.02 10.36
CA ASN A 475 -6.17 -12.28 9.70
C ASN A 475 -6.64 -10.99 8.97
N PRO A 476 -6.88 -9.89 9.70
CA PRO A 476 -7.34 -8.63 9.11
C PRO A 476 -6.33 -7.99 8.14
N CYS A 477 -5.02 -8.26 8.30
CA CYS A 477 -3.97 -7.69 7.44
C CYS A 477 -4.04 -8.18 5.98
N ALA A 478 -4.77 -9.27 5.70
CA ALA A 478 -5.06 -9.69 4.34
C ALA A 478 -6.06 -8.77 3.62
N TYR A 479 -6.78 -7.92 4.35
CA TYR A 479 -7.88 -7.10 3.85
C TYR A 479 -7.72 -5.60 4.13
N ALA A 480 -6.96 -5.25 5.17
CA ALA A 480 -6.82 -3.89 5.66
C ALA A 480 -5.35 -3.57 5.99
N ASN A 481 -4.95 -2.31 5.77
CA ASN A 481 -3.72 -1.74 6.33
C ASN A 481 -4.09 -1.02 7.63
N GLY A 482 -3.67 -1.53 8.78
CA GLY A 482 -4.09 -0.99 10.08
C GLY A 482 -2.97 -1.02 11.09
N TYR A 483 -3.22 -0.56 12.31
CA TYR A 483 -2.18 -0.53 13.33
C TYR A 483 -1.82 -1.93 13.78
N ASP A 484 -0.70 -2.45 13.29
CA ASP A 484 -0.29 -3.84 13.40
C ASP A 484 1.14 -3.95 14.00
N LYS A 485 1.83 -5.06 13.76
CA LYS A 485 3.22 -5.24 14.22
C LYS A 485 4.20 -4.25 13.61
N SER A 486 4.09 -3.97 12.31
CA SER A 486 4.94 -3.00 11.61
C SER A 486 4.72 -1.60 12.15
N GLY A 487 3.46 -1.16 12.22
CA GLY A 487 3.10 0.14 12.81
C GLY A 487 3.53 0.27 14.28
N HIS A 488 3.36 -0.78 15.08
CA HIS A 488 3.75 -0.76 16.49
C HIS A 488 5.26 -0.69 16.69
N GLY A 489 6.03 -1.41 15.87
CA GLY A 489 7.49 -1.34 15.89
C GLY A 489 8.03 0.07 15.63
N SER A 490 7.36 0.84 14.76
CA SER A 490 7.80 2.20 14.39
C SER A 490 7.25 3.30 15.31
N HIS A 491 5.99 3.20 15.76
CA HIS A 491 5.31 4.31 16.45
C HIS A 491 5.03 4.09 17.95
N ASN A 492 4.92 2.85 18.43
CA ASN A 492 4.66 2.49 19.83
C ASN A 492 3.49 3.27 20.49
N TYR A 493 2.34 3.33 19.82
CA TYR A 493 1.12 3.94 20.34
C TYR A 493 0.51 3.13 21.51
N PRO A 494 -0.25 3.78 22.41
CA PRO A 494 -0.75 3.16 23.64
C PRO A 494 -1.98 2.25 23.45
N TRP A 495 -2.58 2.19 22.26
CA TRP A 495 -3.73 1.31 21.99
C TRP A 495 -3.28 -0.03 21.39
N PRO A 496 -4.11 -1.08 21.46
CA PRO A 496 -3.75 -2.40 20.94
C PRO A 496 -3.51 -2.38 19.43
N HIS A 497 -2.40 -2.99 19.00
CA HIS A 497 -2.16 -3.35 17.60
C HIS A 497 -2.87 -4.65 17.21
N LEU A 498 -3.07 -4.86 15.92
CA LEU A 498 -3.45 -6.13 15.32
C LEU A 498 -2.35 -7.16 15.53
N SER A 499 -2.73 -8.43 15.68
CA SER A 499 -1.78 -9.54 15.87
C SER A 499 -1.07 -10.01 14.59
N CYS A 500 -1.48 -9.48 13.44
CA CYS A 500 -0.92 -9.76 12.12
C CYS A 500 0.14 -8.72 11.73
N ASP A 501 0.68 -8.86 10.52
CA ASP A 501 1.65 -7.93 9.93
C ASP A 501 1.28 -7.75 8.45
N ASP A 502 0.97 -6.52 8.05
CA ASP A 502 0.71 -6.08 6.69
C ASP A 502 1.98 -5.52 6.01
N GLU A 503 3.11 -5.48 6.74
CA GLU A 503 4.42 -4.98 6.34
C GLU A 503 4.52 -3.46 6.17
N TRP A 504 3.49 -2.68 6.56
CA TRP A 504 3.46 -1.22 6.42
C TRP A 504 3.39 -0.52 7.78
N GLU A 505 4.32 0.42 8.00
CA GLU A 505 4.34 1.25 9.21
C GLU A 505 3.42 2.48 9.12
N ASN A 506 3.00 2.86 7.90
CA ASN A 506 2.22 4.04 7.58
C ASN A 506 1.22 3.71 6.44
N THR A 507 0.84 4.70 5.61
CA THR A 507 0.06 4.41 4.40
C THR A 507 0.80 3.48 3.46
N ALA A 508 0.04 2.63 2.78
CA ALA A 508 0.52 1.69 1.78
C ALA A 508 0.00 2.12 0.40
N PRO A 509 0.72 1.80 -0.70
CA PRO A 509 0.16 1.84 -2.04
C PRO A 509 -1.24 1.24 -2.11
N VAL A 510 -2.14 1.92 -2.80
CA VAL A 510 -3.50 1.41 -3.04
C VAL A 510 -3.44 0.13 -3.85
N MET A 511 -4.43 -0.75 -3.71
CA MET A 511 -4.44 -2.04 -4.42
C MET A 511 -3.18 -2.89 -4.17
N GLY A 512 -2.52 -2.74 -3.01
CA GLY A 512 -1.37 -3.55 -2.61
C GLY A 512 -1.72 -5.03 -2.39
N ARG A 513 -1.08 -5.70 -1.43
CA ARG A 513 -1.33 -7.14 -1.16
C ARG A 513 -2.72 -7.46 -0.56
N ARG A 514 -3.59 -6.46 -0.40
CA ARG A 514 -4.89 -6.58 0.28
C ARG A 514 -5.98 -7.03 -0.69
N LEU A 515 -6.91 -7.84 -0.17
CA LEU A 515 -8.04 -8.37 -0.91
C LEU A 515 -9.19 -7.36 -0.97
N ALA A 516 -9.72 -7.13 -2.17
CA ALA A 516 -10.92 -6.34 -2.39
C ALA A 516 -12.17 -7.03 -1.81
N ASN A 517 -13.21 -6.23 -1.57
CA ASN A 517 -14.52 -6.75 -1.17
C ASN A 517 -15.29 -7.36 -2.36
N LYS A 518 -16.51 -7.85 -2.13
CA LYS A 518 -17.34 -8.48 -3.19
C LYS A 518 -17.75 -7.55 -4.34
N PHE A 519 -17.63 -6.24 -4.17
CA PHE A 519 -17.80 -5.28 -5.26
C PHE A 519 -16.50 -4.99 -6.00
N GLY A 520 -15.37 -5.56 -5.61
CA GLY A 520 -14.06 -5.32 -6.22
C GLY A 520 -13.44 -4.00 -5.78
N LEU A 521 -13.82 -3.48 -4.61
CA LEU A 521 -13.24 -2.27 -4.02
C LEU A 521 -12.16 -2.62 -3.01
N PHE A 522 -11.03 -1.92 -3.08
CA PHE A 522 -9.88 -2.10 -2.22
C PHE A 522 -9.84 -1.04 -1.14
N ASP A 523 -9.10 -1.36 -0.07
CA ASP A 523 -8.78 -0.42 1.00
C ASP A 523 -10.05 0.18 1.64
N MET A 524 -11.19 -0.52 1.58
CA MET A 524 -12.45 -0.10 2.24
C MET A 524 -12.37 -0.17 3.77
N SER A 525 -11.25 -0.65 4.32
CA SER A 525 -10.96 -0.68 5.75
C SER A 525 -9.46 -0.48 5.94
N GLY A 526 -9.08 0.53 6.72
CA GLY A 526 -7.69 0.89 6.94
C GLY A 526 -7.11 1.74 5.81
N ASN A 527 -5.78 1.78 5.74
CA ASN A 527 -4.96 2.65 4.89
C ASN A 527 -5.16 4.14 5.22
N VAL A 528 -6.24 4.76 4.76
CA VAL A 528 -6.64 6.10 5.22
C VAL A 528 -8.14 6.18 5.51
N TRP A 529 -8.50 7.00 6.48
CA TRP A 529 -9.86 7.50 6.62
C TRP A 529 -10.28 8.21 5.34
N GLU A 530 -11.55 8.12 4.99
CA GLU A 530 -12.05 8.68 3.74
C GLU A 530 -13.14 9.71 3.97
N TRP A 531 -12.92 10.92 3.42
CA TRP A 531 -13.95 11.96 3.39
C TRP A 531 -15.20 11.50 2.64
N THR A 532 -16.36 11.78 3.25
CA THR A 532 -17.68 11.62 2.62
C THR A 532 -18.37 12.98 2.49
N LYS A 533 -19.46 13.05 1.73
CA LYS A 533 -20.21 14.29 1.53
C LYS A 533 -20.88 14.80 2.83
N ASP A 534 -21.34 13.88 3.67
CA ASP A 534 -22.27 14.12 4.77
C ASP A 534 -21.72 15.03 5.89
N CYS A 535 -22.62 15.82 6.46
CA CYS A 535 -22.36 16.57 7.68
C CYS A 535 -22.52 15.64 8.89
N TRP A 536 -21.74 15.89 9.95
CA TRP A 536 -21.77 15.03 11.12
C TRP A 536 -23.09 15.14 11.89
N HIS A 537 -23.61 13.97 12.25
CA HIS A 537 -24.71 13.77 13.18
C HIS A 537 -24.29 12.79 14.28
N ALA A 538 -24.73 13.04 15.51
CA ALA A 538 -24.30 12.27 16.68
C ALA A 538 -24.77 10.81 16.70
N ASN A 539 -25.76 10.46 15.86
CA ASN A 539 -26.35 9.12 15.69
C ASN A 539 -27.22 9.12 14.41
N TYR A 540 -27.81 7.99 14.03
CA TYR A 540 -28.66 7.81 12.85
C TYR A 540 -30.17 8.06 13.07
N ARG A 541 -30.58 8.69 14.18
CA ARG A 541 -32.01 9.02 14.37
C ARG A 541 -32.40 10.12 13.38
N GLY A 542 -33.27 9.79 12.43
CA GLY A 542 -33.68 10.70 11.36
C GLY A 542 -32.75 10.72 10.15
N ALA A 543 -31.82 9.75 10.04
CA ALA A 543 -30.96 9.62 8.88
C ALA A 543 -31.77 9.36 7.59
N PRO A 544 -31.34 9.91 6.44
CA PRO A 544 -31.95 9.59 5.14
C PRO A 544 -31.91 8.08 4.84
N THR A 545 -32.98 7.57 4.23
CA THR A 545 -33.12 6.13 3.91
C THR A 545 -33.01 5.82 2.41
N ASP A 546 -32.67 6.81 1.59
CA ASP A 546 -32.65 6.72 0.11
C ASP A 546 -31.23 6.83 -0.48
N GLY A 547 -30.21 6.84 0.38
CA GLY A 547 -28.80 6.98 -0.02
C GLY A 547 -28.33 8.43 -0.22
N SER A 548 -29.22 9.42 -0.05
CA SER A 548 -28.83 10.84 -0.11
C SER A 548 -27.93 11.24 1.08
N ALA A 549 -27.13 12.28 0.88
CA ALA A 549 -26.26 12.82 1.92
C ALA A 549 -27.08 13.53 3.00
N TRP A 550 -26.67 13.37 4.25
CA TRP A 550 -27.29 14.03 5.40
C TRP A 550 -26.64 15.39 5.67
N GLU A 551 -27.25 16.46 5.17
CA GLU A 551 -26.65 17.80 5.11
C GLU A 551 -27.23 18.80 6.14
N LYS A 552 -26.83 20.07 6.02
CA LYS A 552 -27.19 21.17 6.95
C LYS A 552 -28.69 21.35 7.13
N ASP A 553 -29.46 21.20 6.06
CA ASP A 553 -30.91 21.40 6.05
C ASP A 553 -31.64 20.39 6.95
N ASN A 554 -30.97 19.30 7.32
CA ASN A 554 -31.45 18.30 8.25
C ASN A 554 -30.76 18.37 9.62
N HIS A 555 -30.27 19.56 10.00
CA HIS A 555 -29.59 19.85 11.27
C HIS A 555 -28.18 19.25 11.44
N GLY A 556 -27.50 18.94 10.33
CA GLY A 556 -26.13 18.46 10.34
C GLY A 556 -25.11 19.53 10.71
N ASN A 557 -24.10 19.16 11.49
CA ASN A 557 -22.97 20.05 11.79
C ASN A 557 -21.91 19.93 10.68
N CYS A 558 -21.99 20.78 9.66
CA CYS A 558 -21.11 20.70 8.50
C CYS A 558 -19.67 21.18 8.72
N PHE A 559 -19.38 21.86 9.84
CA PHE A 559 -17.99 22.08 10.27
C PHE A 559 -17.27 20.77 10.59
N ARG A 560 -18.04 19.70 10.81
CA ARG A 560 -17.56 18.34 11.04
C ARG A 560 -18.08 17.47 9.89
N ARG A 561 -17.19 16.96 9.06
CA ARG A 561 -17.56 16.08 7.95
C ARG A 561 -17.32 14.63 8.35
N VAL A 562 -18.20 13.76 7.89
CA VAL A 562 -18.10 12.34 8.21
C VAL A 562 -16.90 11.74 7.47
N ILE A 563 -16.11 10.94 8.20
CA ILE A 563 -15.05 10.10 7.66
C ILE A 563 -15.34 8.62 7.96
N ARG A 564 -14.96 7.74 7.05
CA ARG A 564 -15.20 6.28 7.13
C ARG A 564 -13.93 5.47 6.84
N GLY A 565 -13.89 4.21 7.26
CA GLY A 565 -12.85 3.25 6.88
C GLY A 565 -11.81 2.90 7.95
N GLY A 566 -11.45 3.83 8.83
CA GLY A 566 -10.23 3.67 9.63
C GLY A 566 -8.98 3.95 8.79
N SER A 567 -7.81 3.95 9.42
CA SER A 567 -6.53 4.24 8.77
C SER A 567 -5.43 3.22 9.15
N TRP A 568 -4.23 3.39 8.57
CA TRP A 568 -3.00 2.68 8.96
C TRP A 568 -2.68 2.78 10.46
N HIS A 569 -3.18 3.83 11.13
CA HIS A 569 -2.95 4.11 12.54
C HIS A 569 -3.98 3.43 13.46
N ASP A 570 -5.02 2.83 12.89
CA ASP A 570 -6.17 2.34 13.65
C ASP A 570 -6.17 0.82 13.88
N GLY A 571 -6.52 0.42 15.10
CA GLY A 571 -6.74 -0.98 15.45
C GLY A 571 -8.11 -1.51 15.01
N ALA A 572 -8.36 -2.79 15.32
CA ALA A 572 -9.53 -3.57 14.91
C ALA A 572 -10.90 -2.89 15.13
N ARG A 573 -11.02 -2.00 16.12
CA ARG A 573 -12.25 -1.26 16.41
C ARG A 573 -12.67 -0.33 15.28
N HIS A 574 -11.73 0.37 14.65
CA HIS A 574 -12.07 1.39 13.65
C HIS A 574 -12.10 0.83 12.22
N LEU A 575 -11.52 -0.35 12.00
CA LEU A 575 -11.56 -1.05 10.70
C LEU A 575 -12.92 -1.71 10.38
N ARG A 576 -13.92 -1.57 11.26
CA ARG A 576 -15.27 -2.17 11.05
C ARG A 576 -16.05 -1.38 10.00
N SER A 577 -16.86 -2.07 9.19
CA SER A 577 -17.63 -1.40 8.13
C SER A 577 -18.61 -0.34 8.67
N ALA A 578 -19.18 -0.55 9.86
CA ALA A 578 -20.08 0.40 10.52
C ALA A 578 -19.36 1.61 11.14
N ASN A 579 -18.04 1.58 11.29
CA ASN A 579 -17.35 2.56 12.12
C ASN A 579 -17.25 3.93 11.45
N ARG A 580 -17.79 4.94 12.11
CA ARG A 580 -17.85 6.30 11.63
C ARG A 580 -17.25 7.27 12.64
N LEU A 581 -16.50 8.23 12.12
CA LEU A 581 -15.98 9.36 12.86
C LEU A 581 -16.26 10.65 12.08
N TRP A 582 -15.79 11.76 12.62
CA TRP A 582 -15.78 13.04 11.95
C TRP A 582 -14.40 13.67 12.08
N SER A 583 -14.08 14.53 11.13
CA SER A 583 -12.99 15.49 11.27
C SER A 583 -13.50 16.88 10.87
N LEU A 584 -12.78 17.92 11.27
CA LEU A 584 -13.14 19.29 10.90
C LEU A 584 -12.92 19.48 9.40
N GLU A 585 -13.85 20.14 8.71
CA GLU A 585 -13.79 20.23 7.25
C GLU A 585 -12.49 20.86 6.73
N ASP A 586 -11.94 21.83 7.46
CA ASP A 586 -10.71 22.56 7.16
C ASP A 586 -9.43 21.89 7.71
N LYS A 587 -9.57 20.75 8.38
CA LYS A 587 -8.42 20.02 8.95
C LYS A 587 -7.88 19.02 7.94
N SER A 588 -6.56 19.08 7.74
CA SER A 588 -5.81 18.05 7.05
C SER A 588 -4.97 17.24 8.04
N THR A 589 -4.94 15.93 7.87
CA THR A 589 -4.13 15.00 8.67
C THR A 589 -3.50 13.95 7.78
N ASN A 590 -2.54 13.21 8.34
CA ASN A 590 -1.74 12.21 7.63
C ASN A 590 -2.40 10.83 7.55
N ASP A 591 -3.63 10.72 8.02
CA ASP A 591 -4.43 9.52 8.08
C ASP A 591 -5.80 9.69 7.40
N ILE A 592 -6.09 10.86 6.81
CA ILE A 592 -7.33 11.12 6.05
C ILE A 592 -7.00 11.43 4.59
N GLY A 593 -7.59 10.64 3.69
CA GLY A 593 -7.69 10.87 2.25
C GLY A 593 -9.14 10.83 1.80
N PHE A 594 -9.40 10.33 0.59
CA PHE A 594 -10.75 10.21 0.05
C PHE A 594 -10.81 9.29 -1.17
N ARG A 595 -12.03 8.89 -1.53
CA ARG A 595 -12.36 8.26 -2.81
C ARG A 595 -13.49 9.02 -3.49
N VAL A 596 -13.65 8.86 -4.81
CA VAL A 596 -14.66 9.61 -5.58
C VAL A 596 -15.80 8.70 -6.02
N ALA A 597 -17.01 9.24 -6.01
CA ALA A 597 -18.19 8.65 -6.63
C ALA A 597 -18.53 9.40 -7.93
N ARG A 598 -19.20 8.71 -8.86
CA ARG A 598 -19.74 9.27 -10.09
C ARG A 598 -21.20 8.84 -10.26
N ASN A 599 -22.08 9.77 -10.62
CA ASN A 599 -23.45 9.44 -10.99
C ASN A 599 -23.48 8.72 -12.36
N ILE A 600 -24.28 7.65 -12.48
CA ILE A 600 -24.49 6.93 -13.73
C ILE A 600 -25.87 7.28 -14.29
N ASP A 601 -25.95 7.84 -15.50
CA ASP A 601 -27.22 8.10 -16.19
C ASP A 601 -27.91 6.74 -16.48
N PRO A 602 -29.22 6.58 -16.19
CA PRO A 602 -29.99 5.38 -16.49
C PRO A 602 -29.92 4.89 -17.96
N ARG A 603 -29.51 5.73 -18.92
CA ARG A 603 -29.35 5.34 -20.33
C ARG A 603 -28.00 4.71 -20.68
N GLY A 604 -27.01 4.74 -19.78
CA GLY A 604 -25.68 4.17 -20.04
C GLY A 604 -24.95 4.76 -21.25
N GLN A 605 -25.46 5.87 -21.81
CA GLN A 605 -24.85 6.56 -22.93
C GLN A 605 -24.19 7.84 -22.43
N ASP A 606 -22.89 7.90 -22.70
CA ASP A 606 -22.07 9.08 -22.70
C ASP A 606 -22.76 10.19 -23.50
N SER A 607 -23.27 11.21 -22.82
CA SER A 607 -23.65 12.48 -23.45
C SER A 607 -22.42 13.20 -23.99
#